data_AF-A0A975FRU2-F1
#
_entry.id   AF-A0A975FRU2-F1
#
_cell.length_a   1.000
_cell.length_b   1.000
_cell.length_c   1.000
_cell.angle_alpha   90.00
_cell.angle_beta   90.00
_cell.angle_gamma   90.00
#
_symmetry.space_group_name_H-M   'P 1'
#
loop_
_entity.id
_entity.type
_entity.pdbx_description
1 polymer ?
#
loop_
_entity_poly.entity_id
_entity_poly.type
_entity_poly.pdbx_seq_one_letter_code
_entity_poly.pdbx_strand_id
1 'polypeptide(L)'
;MLLKIMTMKYLNNLTLLFALIVFNWSWSQITVDEKDNLIKDDQKEAKLTLDNLDDNQRVKVDGIATVVGDYLILESDIIKAQEDQKAQGFSGKETSKCFILKQIMENKLFAHHAIQDSIEIQEEMVNSRTERQLKYMINQAGNLQKILDFYGKDTEEELRKELFDINFENVLAQEMQGTVVENVEVTPAEVRKFFDDIPEDEKPFFGTQVEVSQIVTKPEVTEKQTQKTIDFLNKIRQEVLDGARFSSRAVLYSDDRGSRSKGGKIPSVSRDSPLVKEFKDKAFSLEEGEISKPFKTDFGWHILMVEKIRGQFIDVRHILKFPEITDEDIEKARKEIETIRKRIVDGEISFEEVAKEFSDEEETKESGGKLINDLTLNTRFELSKMDPDLYNKIINLDEGEVSPIYTETNQQQQPFFKILTITKRIEEHEADFNKDYARISDLALKQKKIKEIQKWQKSKMKDTYIKISDDYKTCDFAKDWLK
;
A
#
# COMPACT_ATOMS: atom_id res chain seq x y z
N MET A 1 -9.89 -21.24 -18.68
CA MET A 1 -8.99 -22.31 -19.17
C MET A 1 -7.77 -22.28 -18.27
N LEU A 2 -7.63 -23.31 -17.44
CA LEU A 2 -6.72 -23.37 -16.29
C LEU A 2 -5.26 -23.38 -16.76
N LEU A 3 -4.57 -22.24 -16.65
CA LEU A 3 -3.12 -22.19 -16.71
C LEU A 3 -2.58 -22.80 -15.41
N LYS A 4 -2.14 -24.05 -15.51
CA LYS A 4 -1.30 -24.73 -14.53
C LYS A 4 -0.03 -23.90 -14.34
N ILE A 5 -0.02 -23.06 -13.32
CA ILE A 5 1.19 -22.47 -12.78
C ILE A 5 1.93 -23.61 -12.07
N MET A 6 2.92 -24.19 -12.75
CA MET A 6 3.96 -25.00 -12.11
C MET A 6 4.86 -24.06 -11.29
N THR A 7 4.45 -23.73 -10.07
CA THR A 7 5.28 -23.03 -9.09
C THR A 7 5.87 -24.03 -8.08
N MET A 8 7.20 -24.14 -8.14
CA MET A 8 8.15 -24.53 -7.11
C MET A 8 7.65 -25.48 -5.99
N LYS A 9 7.95 -26.78 -6.14
CA LYS A 9 7.83 -27.74 -5.03
C LYS A 9 8.81 -27.44 -3.87
N TYR A 10 9.99 -26.90 -4.15
CA TYR A 10 10.93 -26.44 -3.13
C TYR A 10 10.37 -25.37 -2.20
N LEU A 11 9.58 -24.44 -2.77
CA LEU A 11 8.84 -23.45 -2.00
C LEU A 11 7.49 -23.97 -1.53
N ASN A 12 6.93 -25.09 -2.00
CA ASN A 12 5.61 -25.53 -1.53
C ASN A 12 5.56 -26.03 -0.08
N ASN A 13 6.70 -26.33 0.54
CA ASN A 13 6.79 -26.48 1.99
C ASN A 13 6.97 -25.14 2.73
N LEU A 14 7.19 -24.04 2.01
CA LEU A 14 7.41 -22.67 2.50
C LEU A 14 6.32 -21.66 2.05
N THR A 15 5.48 -21.97 1.05
CA THR A 15 4.38 -21.14 0.54
C THR A 15 3.23 -21.07 1.51
N LEU A 16 3.05 -22.10 2.35
CA LEU A 16 2.19 -22.05 3.54
C LEU A 16 2.61 -20.97 4.54
N LEU A 17 3.84 -20.46 4.46
CA LEU A 17 4.37 -19.35 5.27
C LEU A 17 4.48 -18.02 4.52
N PHE A 18 4.51 -18.02 3.18
CA PHE A 18 4.45 -16.78 2.40
C PHE A 18 3.08 -16.12 2.48
N ALA A 19 2.04 -16.90 2.81
CA ALA A 19 0.76 -16.37 3.25
C ALA A 19 0.94 -15.39 4.41
N LEU A 20 1.77 -15.66 5.44
CA LEU A 20 1.90 -14.80 6.63
C LEU A 20 2.44 -13.38 6.36
N ILE A 21 3.35 -13.22 5.39
CA ILE A 21 4.02 -11.94 5.12
C ILE A 21 3.18 -11.05 4.18
N VAL A 22 2.38 -11.67 3.30
CA VAL A 22 1.49 -10.93 2.37
C VAL A 22 0.06 -10.77 2.93
N PHE A 23 -0.39 -11.65 3.84
CA PHE A 23 -1.77 -11.64 4.35
C PHE A 23 -2.13 -10.45 5.25
N ASN A 24 -1.15 -9.77 5.82
CA ASN A 24 -1.43 -8.61 6.66
C ASN A 24 -1.78 -7.34 5.85
N TRP A 25 -1.70 -7.46 4.52
CA TRP A 25 -2.23 -6.53 3.53
C TRP A 25 -3.52 -7.07 2.85
N SER A 26 -4.09 -8.18 3.33
CA SER A 26 -5.41 -8.64 2.90
C SER A 26 -6.47 -7.88 3.68
N TRP A 27 -7.12 -6.95 2.99
CA TRP A 27 -8.33 -6.29 3.43
C TRP A 27 -9.34 -7.38 3.81
N SER A 28 -9.97 -7.30 4.98
CA SER A 28 -11.11 -8.17 5.32
C SER A 28 -12.20 -8.01 4.25
N GLN A 29 -12.24 -8.91 3.27
CA GLN A 29 -13.27 -8.95 2.24
C GLN A 29 -14.37 -9.86 2.75
N ILE A 30 -15.40 -9.28 3.36
CA ILE A 30 -16.67 -9.97 3.54
C ILE A 30 -17.40 -9.87 2.20
N THR A 31 -17.38 -10.94 1.41
CA THR A 31 -18.28 -11.08 0.26
C THR A 31 -19.53 -11.82 0.73
N VAL A 32 -20.66 -11.12 0.80
CA VAL A 32 -21.97 -11.75 0.94
C VAL A 32 -22.45 -12.08 -0.48
N ASP A 33 -22.34 -13.34 -0.92
CA ASP A 33 -22.91 -13.77 -2.20
C ASP A 33 -24.45 -13.77 -2.11
N GLU A 34 -25.10 -13.19 -3.10
CA GLU A 34 -26.56 -13.03 -3.21
C GLU A 34 -27.27 -14.39 -3.37
N LYS A 35 -26.52 -15.48 -3.62
CA LYS A 35 -27.04 -16.83 -3.88
C LYS A 35 -27.31 -17.70 -2.65
N ASP A 36 -26.94 -17.28 -1.44
CA ASP A 36 -27.31 -18.00 -0.21
C ASP A 36 -28.72 -17.63 0.31
N ASN A 37 -29.51 -16.90 -0.49
CA ASN A 37 -30.93 -16.60 -0.29
C ASN A 37 -31.88 -17.80 -0.48
N LEU A 38 -31.50 -19.00 -0.03
CA LEU A 38 -32.41 -20.15 0.06
C LEU A 38 -32.43 -20.73 1.47
N ILE A 39 -32.63 -19.88 2.48
CA ILE A 39 -33.42 -20.30 3.63
C ILE A 39 -34.88 -20.22 3.17
N LYS A 40 -35.46 -21.38 2.89
CA LYS A 40 -36.91 -21.52 2.79
C LYS A 40 -37.53 -20.94 4.06
N ASP A 41 -38.39 -19.96 3.84
CA ASP A 41 -39.30 -19.36 4.79
C ASP A 41 -40.19 -20.47 5.39
N ASP A 42 -39.71 -21.08 6.48
CA ASP A 42 -40.47 -21.99 7.34
C ASP A 42 -39.74 -22.13 8.69
N GLN A 43 -39.45 -21.00 9.33
CA GLN A 43 -39.17 -20.96 10.77
C GLN A 43 -40.25 -20.09 11.41
N LYS A 44 -41.35 -20.74 11.80
CA LYS A 44 -42.25 -20.19 12.83
C LYS A 44 -41.39 -19.65 13.96
N GLU A 45 -41.63 -18.40 14.34
CA GLU A 45 -41.15 -17.84 15.60
C GLU A 45 -41.47 -18.82 16.72
N ALA A 46 -40.47 -19.61 17.13
CA ALA A 46 -40.55 -20.37 18.35
C ALA A 46 -40.33 -19.35 19.48
N LYS A 47 -41.42 -18.69 19.90
CA LYS A 47 -41.51 -18.21 21.29
C LYS A 47 -41.20 -19.43 22.16
N LEU A 48 -40.05 -19.42 22.81
CA LEU A 48 -39.70 -20.36 23.86
C LEU A 48 -40.78 -20.28 24.94
N THR A 49 -41.78 -21.15 24.84
CA THR A 49 -42.62 -21.51 25.97
C THR A 49 -41.74 -22.29 26.93
N LEU A 50 -41.46 -21.67 28.09
CA LEU A 50 -40.87 -22.28 29.27
C LEU A 50 -41.80 -23.38 29.80
N ASP A 51 -41.87 -24.51 29.12
CA ASP A 51 -42.50 -25.71 29.64
C ASP A 51 -41.57 -26.89 29.36
N ASN A 52 -41.06 -27.48 30.46
CA ASN A 52 -40.13 -28.61 30.56
C ASN A 52 -38.66 -28.32 30.22
N LEU A 53 -38.00 -27.56 31.10
CA LEU A 53 -36.56 -27.68 31.29
C LEU A 53 -36.28 -28.93 32.14
N ASP A 54 -35.71 -29.95 31.52
CA ASP A 54 -34.92 -30.94 32.24
C ASP A 54 -33.63 -30.20 32.67
N ASP A 55 -33.54 -29.87 33.97
CA ASP A 55 -32.70 -28.84 34.58
C ASP A 55 -31.19 -29.20 34.65
N ASN A 56 -30.64 -29.86 33.62
CA ASN A 56 -29.21 -30.24 33.64
C ASN A 56 -28.50 -30.39 32.29
N GLN A 57 -29.09 -29.99 31.15
CA GLN A 57 -28.33 -29.89 29.90
C GLN A 57 -27.59 -28.56 29.83
N ARG A 58 -26.34 -28.57 30.34
CA ARG A 58 -25.39 -27.46 30.13
C ARG A 58 -25.14 -27.29 28.63
N VAL A 59 -25.51 -26.13 28.09
CA VAL A 59 -25.22 -25.74 26.69
C VAL A 59 -23.84 -25.06 26.66
N LYS A 60 -22.93 -25.55 25.81
CA LYS A 60 -21.63 -24.91 25.58
C LYS A 60 -21.85 -23.63 24.77
N VAL A 61 -21.62 -22.47 25.40
CA VAL A 61 -21.80 -21.14 24.77
C VAL A 61 -20.63 -20.83 23.83
N ASP A 62 -19.40 -20.95 24.32
CA ASP A 62 -18.19 -20.88 23.50
C ASP A 62 -17.08 -21.71 24.16
N GLY A 63 -16.17 -22.26 23.35
CA GLY A 63 -15.05 -23.08 23.81
C GLY A 63 -13.74 -22.30 23.78
N ILE A 64 -12.87 -22.59 24.76
CA ILE A 64 -11.46 -22.17 24.68
C ILE A 64 -10.74 -23.20 23.80
N ALA A 65 -10.26 -22.76 22.64
CA ALA A 65 -9.49 -23.60 21.74
C ALA A 65 -8.02 -23.70 22.22
N THR A 66 -7.41 -22.59 22.60
CA THR A 66 -6.04 -22.57 23.12
C THR A 66 -5.75 -21.32 23.96
N VAL A 67 -4.67 -21.36 24.74
CA VAL A 67 -4.05 -20.22 25.41
C VAL A 67 -2.61 -20.09 24.91
N VAL A 68 -2.17 -18.87 24.60
CA VAL A 68 -0.79 -18.54 24.20
C VAL A 68 -0.34 -17.29 24.96
N GLY A 69 0.49 -17.46 25.98
CA GLY A 69 0.88 -16.38 26.90
C GLY A 69 -0.35 -15.78 27.57
N ASP A 70 -0.53 -14.47 27.38
CA ASP A 70 -1.67 -13.72 27.91
C ASP A 70 -2.92 -13.78 27.02
N TYR A 71 -2.82 -14.40 25.84
CA TYR A 71 -3.93 -14.47 24.88
C TYR A 71 -4.75 -15.74 25.02
N LEU A 72 -6.06 -15.55 25.10
CA LEU A 72 -7.08 -16.58 24.99
C LEU A 72 -7.58 -16.64 23.55
N ILE A 73 -7.63 -17.83 22.96
CA ILE A 73 -8.19 -18.04 21.62
C ILE A 73 -9.44 -18.92 21.74
N LEU A 74 -10.55 -18.41 21.24
CA LEU A 74 -11.86 -19.05 21.29
C LEU A 74 -12.14 -19.88 20.02
N GLU A 75 -13.08 -20.80 20.13
CA GLU A 75 -13.59 -21.56 18.98
C GLU A 75 -14.27 -20.64 17.97
N SER A 76 -14.99 -19.63 18.46
CA SER A 76 -15.62 -18.61 17.63
C SER A 76 -14.60 -17.81 16.81
N ASP A 77 -13.42 -17.50 17.35
CA ASP A 77 -12.34 -16.81 16.62
C ASP A 77 -11.90 -17.62 15.39
N ILE A 78 -11.75 -18.95 15.56
CA ILE A 78 -11.34 -19.87 14.50
C ILE A 78 -12.42 -19.94 13.41
N ILE A 79 -13.69 -20.01 13.82
CA ILE A 79 -14.83 -20.10 12.88
C ILE A 79 -14.97 -18.79 12.10
N LYS A 80 -14.94 -17.64 12.77
CA LYS A 80 -14.98 -16.32 12.12
C LYS A 80 -13.85 -16.16 11.11
N ALA A 81 -12.60 -16.46 11.52
CA ALA A 81 -11.45 -16.39 10.62
C ALA A 81 -11.55 -17.39 9.45
N GLN A 82 -12.14 -18.57 9.67
CA GLN A 82 -12.40 -19.55 8.62
C GLN A 82 -13.44 -19.05 7.60
N GLU A 83 -14.51 -18.42 8.06
CA GLU A 83 -15.56 -17.84 7.20
C GLU A 83 -15.01 -16.66 6.39
N ASP A 84 -14.22 -15.79 7.02
CA ASP A 84 -13.52 -14.70 6.34
C ASP A 84 -12.60 -15.20 5.22
N GLN A 85 -11.88 -16.30 5.43
CA GLN A 85 -11.04 -16.89 4.38
C GLN A 85 -11.87 -17.51 3.25
N LYS A 86 -12.99 -18.16 3.56
CA LYS A 86 -13.89 -18.69 2.53
C LYS A 86 -14.49 -17.58 1.67
N ALA A 87 -14.87 -16.47 2.29
CA ALA A 87 -15.35 -15.28 1.58
C ALA A 87 -14.29 -14.70 0.64
N GLN A 88 -13.01 -14.77 1.02
CA GLN A 88 -11.88 -14.39 0.16
C GLN A 88 -11.57 -15.41 -0.97
N GLY A 89 -12.35 -16.49 -1.08
CA GLY A 89 -12.18 -17.51 -2.13
C GLY A 89 -11.18 -18.61 -1.79
N PHE A 90 -10.64 -18.65 -0.57
CA PHE A 90 -9.77 -19.75 -0.13
C PHE A 90 -10.59 -21.02 0.12
N SER A 91 -9.98 -22.19 -0.11
CA SER A 91 -10.67 -23.47 0.06
C SER A 91 -9.72 -24.60 0.46
N GLY A 92 -10.27 -25.75 0.86
CA GLY A 92 -9.48 -26.94 1.20
C GLY A 92 -8.68 -26.80 2.50
N LYS A 93 -7.37 -27.07 2.45
CA LYS A 93 -6.50 -27.11 3.63
C LYS A 93 -6.34 -25.73 4.29
N GLU A 94 -6.37 -24.68 3.49
CA GLU A 94 -6.20 -23.28 3.94
C GLU A 94 -7.38 -22.85 4.82
N THR A 95 -8.59 -23.35 4.57
CA THR A 95 -9.75 -23.07 5.43
C THR A 95 -9.99 -24.14 6.49
N SER A 96 -8.99 -24.97 6.80
CA SER A 96 -9.12 -25.98 7.86
C SER A 96 -8.93 -25.36 9.24
N LYS A 97 -9.71 -25.81 10.24
CA LYS A 97 -9.63 -25.28 11.61
C LYS A 97 -8.22 -25.40 12.20
N CYS A 98 -7.51 -26.51 11.94
CA CYS A 98 -6.12 -26.66 12.37
C CYS A 98 -5.18 -25.64 11.73
N PHE A 99 -5.36 -25.32 10.45
CA PHE A 99 -4.53 -24.32 9.79
C PHE A 99 -4.80 -22.92 10.35
N ILE A 100 -6.07 -22.53 10.44
CA ILE A 100 -6.48 -21.24 11.02
C ILE A 100 -5.97 -21.07 12.44
N LEU A 101 -6.21 -22.07 13.30
CA LEU A 101 -5.75 -22.06 14.69
C LEU A 101 -4.23 -21.87 14.77
N LYS A 102 -3.45 -22.59 13.95
CA LYS A 102 -2.00 -22.42 13.90
C LYS A 102 -1.62 -20.97 13.58
N GLN A 103 -2.27 -20.34 12.60
CA GLN A 103 -1.98 -18.95 12.22
C GLN A 103 -2.31 -17.97 13.34
N ILE A 104 -3.47 -18.13 13.99
CA ILE A 104 -3.85 -17.29 15.14
C ILE A 104 -2.83 -17.46 16.27
N MET A 105 -2.44 -18.70 16.60
CA MET A 105 -1.43 -18.98 17.63
C MET A 105 -0.07 -18.34 17.33
N GLU A 106 0.42 -18.47 16.09
CA GLU A 106 1.68 -17.83 15.65
C GLU A 106 1.60 -16.31 15.81
N ASN A 107 0.50 -15.69 15.41
CA ASN A 107 0.28 -14.25 15.55
C ASN A 107 0.24 -13.79 17.01
N LYS A 108 -0.52 -14.49 17.87
CA LYS A 108 -0.59 -14.18 19.31
C LYS A 108 0.76 -14.36 20.01
N LEU A 109 1.58 -15.32 19.59
CA LEU A 109 2.93 -15.49 20.12
C LEU A 109 3.79 -14.25 19.82
N PHE A 110 3.77 -13.73 18.59
CA PHE A 110 4.48 -12.49 18.27
C PHE A 110 3.95 -11.30 19.07
N ALA A 111 2.63 -11.13 19.13
CA ALA A 111 2.02 -10.03 19.88
C ALA A 111 2.39 -10.07 21.38
N HIS A 112 2.44 -11.27 21.98
CA HIS A 112 2.80 -11.43 23.38
C HIS A 112 4.22 -10.97 23.65
N HIS A 113 5.18 -11.42 22.83
CA HIS A 113 6.56 -10.98 22.98
C HIS A 113 6.78 -9.52 22.58
N ALA A 114 5.98 -8.97 21.64
CA ALA A 114 6.01 -7.54 21.33
C ALA A 114 5.71 -6.68 22.57
N ILE A 115 4.72 -7.10 23.37
CA ILE A 115 4.40 -6.43 24.64
C ILE A 115 5.53 -6.61 25.66
N GLN A 116 6.07 -7.82 25.80
CA GLN A 116 7.17 -8.08 26.74
C GLN A 116 8.43 -7.28 26.40
N ASP A 117 8.75 -7.17 25.11
CA ASP A 117 9.89 -6.41 24.60
C ASP A 117 9.58 -4.90 24.49
N SER A 118 8.39 -4.48 24.95
CA SER A 118 7.96 -3.08 25.04
C SER A 118 7.98 -2.34 23.68
N ILE A 119 7.57 -3.01 22.60
CA ILE A 119 7.39 -2.39 21.29
C ILE A 119 6.22 -1.39 21.38
N GLU A 120 6.53 -0.10 21.18
CA GLU A 120 5.53 0.97 21.23
C GLU A 120 4.78 1.10 19.90
N ILE A 121 3.45 1.05 19.96
CA ILE A 121 2.56 1.26 18.81
C ILE A 121 1.78 2.55 18.99
N GLN A 122 1.71 3.36 17.92
CA GLN A 122 0.87 4.56 17.91
C GLN A 122 -0.60 4.16 17.75
N GLU A 123 -1.40 4.33 18.81
CA GLU A 123 -2.83 3.99 18.81
C GLU A 123 -3.61 4.72 17.70
N GLU A 124 -3.25 5.97 17.37
CA GLU A 124 -3.90 6.75 16.31
C GLU A 124 -3.79 6.06 14.93
N MET A 125 -2.65 5.42 14.65
CA MET A 125 -2.48 4.63 13.43
C MET A 125 -3.45 3.44 13.39
N VAL A 126 -3.63 2.77 14.53
CA VAL A 126 -4.52 1.61 14.68
C VAL A 126 -5.98 2.04 14.58
N ASN A 127 -6.38 3.14 15.23
CA ASN A 127 -7.69 3.75 15.09
C ASN A 127 -8.00 4.06 13.62
N SER A 128 -7.06 4.73 12.94
CA SER A 128 -7.20 5.06 11.52
C SER A 128 -7.35 3.81 10.63
N ARG A 129 -6.65 2.71 10.95
CA ARG A 129 -6.80 1.41 10.28
C ARG A 129 -8.18 0.82 10.53
N THR A 130 -8.65 0.80 11.78
CA THR A 130 -9.98 0.30 12.18
C THR A 130 -11.10 1.06 11.49
N GLU A 131 -11.06 2.39 11.43
CA GLU A 131 -12.06 3.20 10.74
C GLU A 131 -12.15 2.87 9.25
N ARG A 132 -10.99 2.74 8.58
CA ARG A 132 -10.93 2.37 7.16
C ARG A 132 -11.50 0.97 6.94
N GLN A 133 -11.15 0.02 7.81
CA GLN A 133 -11.64 -1.35 7.74
C GLN A 133 -13.15 -1.42 7.93
N LEU A 134 -13.70 -0.79 8.96
CA LEU A 134 -15.14 -0.77 9.22
C LEU A 134 -15.90 -0.14 8.05
N LYS A 135 -15.44 1.00 7.54
CA LYS A 135 -16.04 1.66 6.38
C LYS A 135 -16.02 0.75 5.14
N TYR A 136 -14.92 0.03 4.93
CA TYR A 136 -14.80 -0.92 3.84
C TYR A 136 -15.82 -2.07 3.98
N MET A 137 -15.92 -2.66 5.17
CA MET A 137 -16.89 -3.74 5.47
C MET A 137 -18.33 -3.27 5.25
N ILE A 138 -18.70 -2.06 5.69
CA ILE A 138 -20.03 -1.49 5.48
C ILE A 138 -20.35 -1.36 3.98
N ASN A 139 -19.38 -0.90 3.18
CA ASN A 139 -19.58 -0.75 1.74
C ASN A 139 -19.77 -2.10 1.02
N GLN A 140 -19.11 -3.17 1.49
CA GLN A 140 -19.24 -4.51 0.90
C GLN A 140 -20.53 -5.22 1.34
N ALA A 141 -20.82 -5.23 2.65
CA ALA A 141 -22.00 -5.88 3.21
C ALA A 141 -23.31 -5.13 2.90
N GLY A 142 -23.20 -3.84 2.57
CA GLY A 142 -24.29 -2.93 2.22
C GLY A 142 -24.97 -2.28 3.42
N ASN A 143 -24.87 -2.86 4.62
CA ASN A 143 -25.33 -2.22 5.85
C ASN A 143 -24.54 -2.71 7.08
N LEU A 144 -24.56 -1.90 8.14
CA LEU A 144 -23.87 -2.17 9.40
C LEU A 144 -24.47 -3.35 10.18
N GLN A 145 -25.79 -3.54 10.13
CA GLN A 145 -26.48 -4.57 10.91
C GLN A 145 -25.97 -5.98 10.57
N LYS A 146 -25.76 -6.29 9.29
CA LYS A 146 -25.19 -7.58 8.87
C LYS A 146 -23.81 -7.85 9.47
N ILE A 147 -23.01 -6.81 9.66
CA ILE A 147 -21.67 -6.93 10.24
C ILE A 147 -21.78 -7.15 11.75
N LEU A 148 -22.65 -6.40 12.40
CA LEU A 148 -22.97 -6.58 13.81
C LEU A 148 -23.44 -8.01 14.11
N ASP A 149 -24.34 -8.55 13.29
CA ASP A 149 -24.84 -9.93 13.41
C ASP A 149 -23.72 -10.96 13.22
N PHE A 150 -22.82 -10.74 12.26
CA PHE A 150 -21.68 -11.63 11.99
C PHE A 150 -20.66 -11.65 13.15
N TYR A 151 -20.34 -10.50 13.73
CA TYR A 151 -19.43 -10.42 14.89
C TYR A 151 -20.13 -10.74 16.22
N GLY A 152 -21.46 -10.81 16.22
CA GLY A 152 -22.29 -10.97 17.42
C GLY A 152 -22.21 -9.75 18.34
N LYS A 153 -22.30 -8.54 17.78
CA LYS A 153 -22.24 -7.25 18.50
C LYS A 153 -23.57 -6.53 18.44
N ASP A 154 -23.94 -5.86 19.53
CA ASP A 154 -25.20 -5.12 19.58
C ASP A 154 -25.02 -3.69 19.08
N THR A 155 -23.80 -3.15 19.15
CA THR A 155 -23.51 -1.75 18.80
C THR A 155 -22.26 -1.59 17.95
N GLU A 156 -22.22 -0.50 17.18
CA GLU A 156 -21.05 -0.11 16.39
C GLU A 156 -19.82 0.14 17.27
N GLU A 157 -20.02 0.69 18.47
CA GLU A 157 -18.93 0.98 19.41
C GLU A 157 -18.23 -0.29 19.89
N GLU A 158 -19.01 -1.33 20.23
CA GLU A 158 -18.46 -2.65 20.60
C GLU A 158 -17.70 -3.30 19.44
N LEU A 159 -18.24 -3.20 18.22
CA LEU A 159 -17.56 -3.70 17.03
C LEU A 159 -16.25 -2.94 16.76
N ARG A 160 -16.26 -1.61 16.85
CA ARG A 160 -15.05 -0.78 16.68
C ARG A 160 -13.99 -1.17 17.69
N LYS A 161 -14.37 -1.37 18.95
CA LYS A 161 -13.46 -1.82 20.00
C LYS A 161 -12.84 -3.18 19.68
N GLU A 162 -13.67 -4.17 19.29
CA GLU A 162 -13.16 -5.50 18.92
C GLU A 162 -12.20 -5.44 17.72
N LEU A 163 -12.55 -4.68 16.68
CA LEU A 163 -11.69 -4.48 15.52
C LEU A 163 -10.39 -3.74 15.88
N PHE A 164 -10.45 -2.77 16.79
CA PHE A 164 -9.27 -2.09 17.31
C PHE A 164 -8.34 -3.08 18.02
N ASP A 165 -8.86 -3.89 18.95
CA ASP A 165 -8.07 -4.85 19.70
C ASP A 165 -7.38 -5.85 18.75
N ILE A 166 -8.12 -6.39 17.76
CA ILE A 166 -7.58 -7.28 16.73
C ILE A 166 -6.50 -6.58 15.89
N ASN A 167 -6.75 -5.35 15.44
CA ASN A 167 -5.79 -4.59 14.64
C ASN A 167 -4.52 -4.25 15.44
N PHE A 168 -4.67 -3.91 16.71
CA PHE A 168 -3.57 -3.60 17.61
C PHE A 168 -2.66 -4.81 17.78
N GLU A 169 -3.22 -6.00 18.05
CA GLU A 169 -2.47 -7.26 18.13
C GLU A 169 -1.77 -7.61 16.81
N ASN A 170 -2.44 -7.44 15.67
CA ASN A 170 -1.85 -7.70 14.36
C ASN A 170 -0.67 -6.76 14.07
N VAL A 171 -0.78 -5.48 14.46
CA VAL A 171 0.31 -4.52 14.34
C VAL A 171 1.47 -4.90 15.26
N LEU A 172 1.22 -5.24 16.52
CA LEU A 172 2.25 -5.75 17.44
C LEU A 172 2.99 -6.96 16.86
N ALA A 173 2.24 -7.92 16.31
CA ALA A 173 2.81 -9.11 15.70
C ALA A 173 3.67 -8.78 14.46
N GLN A 174 3.23 -7.82 13.63
CA GLN A 174 3.98 -7.35 12.46
C GLN A 174 5.28 -6.65 12.85
N GLU A 175 5.21 -5.73 13.82
CA GLU A 175 6.40 -5.01 14.30
C GLU A 175 7.41 -5.98 14.90
N MET A 176 6.97 -6.92 15.74
CA MET A 176 7.86 -7.94 16.30
C MET A 176 8.50 -8.81 15.19
N GLN A 177 7.73 -9.25 14.20
CA GLN A 177 8.30 -9.97 13.05
C GLN A 177 9.34 -9.13 12.31
N GLY A 178 9.08 -7.83 12.14
CA GLY A 178 10.01 -6.86 11.57
C GLY A 178 11.30 -6.77 12.38
N THR A 179 11.21 -6.56 13.69
CA THR A 179 12.35 -6.51 14.63
C THR A 179 13.20 -7.78 14.57
N VAL A 180 12.55 -8.95 14.49
CA VAL A 180 13.26 -10.25 14.40
C VAL A 180 14.15 -10.33 13.15
N VAL A 181 13.76 -9.68 12.06
CA VAL A 181 14.45 -9.78 10.76
C VAL A 181 15.14 -8.49 10.30
N GLU A 182 15.13 -7.45 11.12
CA GLU A 182 15.62 -6.10 10.80
C GLU A 182 17.08 -6.14 10.34
N ASN A 183 17.93 -6.81 11.12
CA ASN A 183 19.38 -6.89 10.89
C ASN A 183 19.79 -8.16 10.15
N VAL A 184 18.85 -8.86 9.52
CA VAL A 184 19.14 -10.06 8.75
C VAL A 184 19.62 -9.66 7.36
N GLU A 185 20.91 -9.90 7.11
CA GLU A 185 21.55 -9.74 5.80
C GLU A 185 21.96 -11.09 5.22
N VAL A 186 22.20 -11.16 3.91
CA VAL A 186 22.69 -12.36 3.23
C VAL A 186 24.07 -12.10 2.60
N THR A 187 25.01 -12.99 2.83
CA THR A 187 26.36 -12.91 2.25
C THR A 187 26.43 -13.58 0.87
N PRO A 188 27.37 -13.21 -0.01
CA PRO A 188 27.51 -13.86 -1.32
C PRO A 188 27.71 -15.38 -1.25
N ALA A 189 28.35 -15.88 -0.19
CA ALA A 189 28.53 -17.32 0.04
C ALA A 189 27.20 -18.01 0.38
N GLU A 190 26.34 -17.36 1.17
CA GLU A 190 25.00 -17.85 1.47
C GLU A 190 24.08 -17.80 0.25
N VAL A 191 24.19 -16.77 -0.59
CA VAL A 191 23.45 -16.68 -1.87
C VAL A 191 23.84 -17.83 -2.79
N ARG A 192 25.15 -18.12 -2.91
CA ARG A 192 25.64 -19.26 -3.70
C ARG A 192 25.11 -20.57 -3.15
N LYS A 193 25.24 -20.80 -1.84
CA LYS A 193 24.72 -22.01 -1.20
C LYS A 193 23.21 -22.17 -1.42
N PHE A 194 22.44 -21.09 -1.24
CA PHE A 194 21.01 -21.10 -1.49
C PHE A 194 20.68 -21.53 -2.91
N PHE A 195 21.41 -21.01 -3.91
CA PHE A 195 21.20 -21.37 -5.31
C PHE A 195 21.59 -22.82 -5.61
N ASP A 196 22.72 -23.29 -5.08
CA ASP A 196 23.22 -24.66 -5.27
C ASP A 196 22.33 -25.70 -4.56
N ASP A 197 21.62 -25.32 -3.49
CA ASP A 197 20.67 -26.17 -2.75
C ASP A 197 19.33 -26.38 -3.49
N ILE A 198 19.05 -25.62 -4.58
CA ILE A 198 17.84 -25.75 -5.39
C ILE A 198 18.04 -26.91 -6.40
N PRO A 199 17.18 -27.94 -6.40
CA PRO A 199 17.24 -29.00 -7.40
C PRO A 199 17.16 -28.43 -8.82
N GLU A 200 17.92 -29.01 -9.76
CA GLU A 200 17.99 -28.56 -11.15
C GLU A 200 16.60 -28.45 -11.81
N ASP A 201 15.72 -29.42 -11.59
CA ASP A 201 14.35 -29.42 -12.12
C ASP A 201 13.38 -28.48 -11.39
N GLU A 202 13.84 -27.86 -10.30
CA GLU A 202 13.08 -26.91 -9.48
C GLU A 202 13.65 -25.49 -9.53
N LYS A 203 14.67 -25.25 -10.36
CA LYS A 203 15.21 -23.91 -10.57
C LYS A 203 14.13 -22.97 -11.09
N PRO A 204 14.04 -21.75 -10.54
CA PRO A 204 13.02 -20.81 -10.94
C PRO A 204 13.25 -20.37 -12.39
N PHE A 205 12.16 -20.29 -13.15
CA PHE A 205 12.17 -19.60 -14.44
C PHE A 205 11.86 -18.13 -14.23
N PHE A 206 12.67 -17.28 -14.84
CA PHE A 206 12.39 -15.86 -14.91
C PHE A 206 11.80 -15.55 -16.28
N GLY A 207 10.58 -14.98 -16.30
CA GLY A 207 9.96 -14.49 -17.53
C GLY A 207 10.75 -13.35 -18.15
N THR A 208 10.41 -12.96 -19.38
CA THR A 208 11.09 -11.89 -20.11
C THR A 208 11.12 -10.59 -19.30
N GLN A 209 12.31 -10.01 -19.21
CA GLN A 209 12.57 -8.78 -18.48
C GLN A 209 13.08 -7.70 -19.42
N VAL A 210 12.78 -6.45 -19.06
CA VAL A 210 13.26 -5.27 -19.76
C VAL A 210 13.75 -4.22 -18.76
N GLU A 211 14.79 -3.50 -19.14
CA GLU A 211 15.18 -2.24 -18.52
C GLU A 211 14.70 -1.11 -19.44
N VAL A 212 13.91 -0.19 -18.88
CA VAL A 212 13.26 0.88 -19.64
C VAL A 212 13.84 2.22 -19.22
N SER A 213 14.18 3.06 -20.19
CA SER A 213 14.51 4.46 -19.95
C SER A 213 13.48 5.37 -20.61
N GLN A 214 13.27 6.54 -19.99
CA GLN A 214 12.39 7.57 -20.53
C GLN A 214 13.06 8.95 -20.56
N ILE A 215 12.59 9.79 -21.48
CA ILE A 215 12.89 11.21 -21.54
C ILE A 215 11.56 11.93 -21.50
N VAL A 216 11.46 12.93 -20.63
CA VAL A 216 10.25 13.74 -20.45
C VAL A 216 10.56 15.18 -20.85
N THR A 217 9.67 15.79 -21.64
CA THR A 217 9.72 17.21 -21.98
C THR A 217 8.39 17.86 -21.60
N LYS A 218 8.46 18.87 -20.74
CA LYS A 218 7.33 19.64 -20.22
C LYS A 218 7.28 21.00 -20.93
N PRO A 219 6.09 21.53 -21.26
CA PRO A 219 5.99 22.90 -21.75
C PRO A 219 6.53 23.89 -20.71
N GLU A 220 7.48 24.73 -21.14
CA GLU A 220 8.04 25.76 -20.28
C GLU A 220 7.00 26.85 -19.99
N VAL A 221 6.86 27.20 -18.72
CA VAL A 221 6.05 28.36 -18.33
C VAL A 221 6.88 29.62 -18.54
N THR A 222 6.46 30.48 -19.46
CA THR A 222 7.12 31.77 -19.67
C THR A 222 7.03 32.68 -18.44
N GLU A 223 8.05 33.52 -18.24
CA GLU A 223 8.05 34.53 -17.16
C GLU A 223 6.83 35.45 -17.25
N LYS A 224 6.37 35.76 -18.47
CA LYS A 224 5.17 36.55 -18.72
C LYS A 224 3.90 35.89 -18.14
N GLN A 225 3.72 34.59 -18.34
CA GLN A 225 2.57 33.87 -17.78
C GLN A 225 2.68 33.72 -16.27
N THR A 226 3.90 33.49 -15.77
CA THR A 226 4.18 33.52 -14.32
C THR A 226 3.79 34.86 -13.71
N GLN A 227 4.20 35.98 -14.31
CA GLN A 227 3.91 37.31 -13.80
C GLN A 227 2.40 37.61 -13.83
N LYS A 228 1.69 37.23 -14.89
CA LYS A 228 0.22 37.37 -14.94
C LYS A 228 -0.46 36.62 -13.78
N THR A 229 0.01 35.42 -13.45
CA THR A 229 -0.52 34.65 -12.31
C THR A 229 -0.23 35.34 -10.99
N ILE A 230 0.99 35.87 -10.80
CA ILE A 230 1.35 36.66 -9.61
C ILE A 230 0.48 37.91 -9.50
N ASP A 231 0.29 38.65 -10.59
CA ASP A 231 -0.53 39.86 -10.64
C ASP A 231 -1.99 39.56 -10.33
N PHE A 232 -2.52 38.44 -10.85
CA PHE A 232 -3.87 37.96 -10.56
C PHE A 232 -4.04 37.61 -9.09
N LEU A 233 -3.09 36.88 -8.49
CA LEU A 233 -3.11 36.56 -7.07
C LEU A 233 -2.97 37.81 -6.19
N ASN A 234 -2.14 38.77 -6.59
CA ASN A 234 -2.03 40.08 -5.92
C ASN A 234 -3.34 40.86 -5.99
N LYS A 235 -4.05 40.82 -7.12
CA LYS A 235 -5.39 41.42 -7.26
C LYS A 235 -6.38 40.77 -6.30
N ILE A 236 -6.44 39.44 -6.25
CA ILE A 236 -7.32 38.74 -5.30
C ILE A 236 -6.97 39.11 -3.85
N ARG A 237 -5.68 39.14 -3.53
CA ARG A 237 -5.20 39.57 -2.20
C ARG A 237 -5.72 40.97 -1.86
N GLN A 238 -5.59 41.93 -2.79
CA GLN A 238 -6.09 43.29 -2.58
C GLN A 238 -7.60 43.32 -2.38
N GLU A 239 -8.37 42.60 -3.21
CA GLU A 239 -9.83 42.52 -3.05
C GLU A 239 -10.24 41.98 -1.67
N VAL A 240 -9.50 41.02 -1.12
CA VAL A 240 -9.75 40.50 0.23
C VAL A 240 -9.39 41.54 1.31
N LEU A 241 -8.28 42.26 1.15
CA LEU A 241 -7.92 43.36 2.04
C LEU A 241 -8.97 44.49 2.02
N ASP A 242 -9.61 44.72 0.88
CA ASP A 242 -10.70 45.69 0.69
C ASP A 242 -12.06 45.18 1.20
N GLY A 243 -12.12 43.97 1.79
CA GLY A 243 -13.30 43.42 2.46
C GLY A 243 -14.01 42.28 1.73
N ALA A 244 -13.49 41.79 0.60
CA ALA A 244 -14.03 40.58 -0.03
C ALA A 244 -13.74 39.34 0.85
N ARG A 245 -14.66 38.36 0.85
CA ARG A 245 -14.44 37.11 1.59
C ARG A 245 -13.42 36.22 0.86
N PHE A 246 -12.32 35.86 1.54
CA PHE A 246 -11.30 34.95 0.99
C PHE A 246 -11.89 33.62 0.53
N SER A 247 -12.81 33.06 1.32
CA SER A 247 -13.50 31.80 0.99
C SER A 247 -14.24 31.86 -0.34
N SER A 248 -14.92 32.97 -0.64
CA SER A 248 -15.60 33.17 -1.92
C SER A 248 -14.62 33.23 -3.09
N ARG A 249 -13.48 33.92 -2.92
CA ARG A 249 -12.43 34.00 -3.94
C ARG A 249 -11.78 32.64 -4.19
N ALA A 250 -11.57 31.85 -3.13
CA ALA A 250 -11.05 30.50 -3.24
C ALA A 250 -12.00 29.58 -4.02
N VAL A 251 -13.31 29.61 -3.75
CA VAL A 251 -14.31 28.83 -4.51
C VAL A 251 -14.32 29.21 -5.99
N LEU A 252 -14.16 30.49 -6.31
CA LEU A 252 -14.24 30.98 -7.69
C LEU A 252 -12.97 30.71 -8.50
N TYR A 253 -11.80 30.91 -7.91
CA TYR A 253 -10.55 31.05 -8.67
C TYR A 253 -9.46 30.06 -8.31
N SER A 254 -9.57 29.32 -7.20
CA SER A 254 -8.54 28.34 -6.84
C SER A 254 -8.56 27.17 -7.83
N ASP A 255 -7.38 26.76 -8.26
CA ASP A 255 -7.17 25.55 -9.05
C ASP A 255 -6.98 24.31 -8.17
N ASP A 256 -6.84 24.47 -6.84
CA ASP A 256 -6.80 23.35 -5.91
C ASP A 256 -8.18 22.70 -5.71
N ARG A 257 -8.40 21.56 -6.37
CA ARG A 257 -9.65 20.78 -6.29
C ARG A 257 -9.96 20.27 -4.88
N GLY A 258 -8.94 20.04 -4.04
CA GLY A 258 -9.11 19.44 -2.71
C GLY A 258 -9.75 20.39 -1.70
N SER A 259 -9.39 21.67 -1.74
CA SER A 259 -9.90 22.68 -0.79
C SER A 259 -10.82 23.73 -1.41
N ARG A 260 -10.84 23.90 -2.74
CA ARG A 260 -11.66 24.93 -3.44
C ARG A 260 -13.11 24.93 -3.00
N SER A 261 -13.77 23.77 -2.97
CA SER A 261 -15.18 23.63 -2.58
C SER A 261 -15.45 24.01 -1.11
N LYS A 262 -14.42 23.92 -0.25
CA LYS A 262 -14.45 24.30 1.18
C LYS A 262 -13.99 25.75 1.39
N GLY A 263 -13.88 26.54 0.32
CA GLY A 263 -13.38 27.91 0.34
C GLY A 263 -11.89 27.98 0.67
N GLY A 264 -11.10 27.03 0.18
CA GLY A 264 -9.64 27.02 0.35
C GLY A 264 -9.16 26.48 1.71
N LYS A 265 -10.08 26.03 2.58
CA LYS A 265 -9.79 25.71 3.98
C LYS A 265 -8.99 24.41 4.13
N ILE A 266 -7.91 24.50 4.88
CA ILE A 266 -7.13 23.37 5.39
C ILE A 266 -7.08 23.51 6.93
N PRO A 267 -7.81 22.66 7.67
CA PRO A 267 -7.84 22.73 9.12
C PRO A 267 -6.59 22.09 9.75
N SER A 268 -6.26 22.52 10.97
CA SER A 268 -5.28 21.85 11.84
C SER A 268 -3.91 21.60 11.19
N VAL A 269 -3.38 22.55 10.41
CA VAL A 269 -2.03 22.44 9.85
C VAL A 269 -1.01 22.49 10.98
N SER A 270 -0.14 21.48 11.03
CA SER A 270 0.99 21.33 11.95
C SER A 270 2.31 21.29 11.18
N ARG A 271 3.45 21.36 11.88
CA ARG A 271 4.78 21.17 11.26
C ARG A 271 4.94 19.78 10.62
N ASP A 272 4.26 18.78 11.16
CA ASP A 272 4.31 17.39 10.69
C ASP A 272 3.24 17.07 9.64
N SER A 273 2.41 18.05 9.26
CA SER A 273 1.41 17.85 8.21
C SER A 273 2.06 17.47 6.87
N PRO A 274 1.40 16.62 6.06
CA PRO A 274 1.88 16.17 4.75
C PRO A 274 1.73 17.26 3.67
N LEU A 275 2.14 18.47 4.00
CA LEU A 275 2.20 19.63 3.11
C LEU A 275 3.66 19.94 2.80
N VAL A 276 3.90 20.49 1.61
CA VAL A 276 5.24 20.93 1.18
C VAL A 276 5.80 22.00 2.13
N LYS A 277 7.12 21.98 2.26
CA LYS A 277 7.85 22.77 3.26
C LYS A 277 7.60 24.27 3.07
N GLU A 278 7.62 24.75 1.83
CA GLU A 278 7.40 26.15 1.44
C GLU A 278 6.03 26.66 1.89
N PHE A 279 5.01 25.81 1.79
CA PHE A 279 3.66 26.14 2.23
C PHE A 279 3.57 26.24 3.76
N LYS A 280 4.14 25.27 4.48
CA LYS A 280 4.19 25.28 5.94
C LYS A 280 4.97 26.48 6.45
N ASP A 281 6.16 26.74 5.91
CA ASP A 281 7.00 27.87 6.28
C ASP A 281 6.27 29.20 6.08
N LYS A 282 5.53 29.35 4.97
CA LYS A 282 4.71 30.55 4.77
C LYS A 282 3.56 30.62 5.77
N ALA A 283 2.83 29.54 5.98
CA ALA A 283 1.68 29.50 6.88
C ALA A 283 2.05 29.85 8.33
N PHE A 284 3.17 29.31 8.84
CA PHE A 284 3.67 29.60 10.19
C PHE A 284 4.39 30.95 10.33
N SER A 285 4.64 31.66 9.22
CA SER A 285 5.26 33.00 9.25
C SER A 285 4.25 34.14 9.40
N LEU A 286 2.95 33.85 9.32
CA LEU A 286 1.88 34.84 9.30
C LEU A 286 1.10 34.88 10.61
N GLU A 287 0.56 36.04 10.94
CA GLU A 287 -0.31 36.24 12.09
C GLU A 287 -1.78 35.89 11.78
N GLU A 288 -2.59 35.69 12.83
CA GLU A 288 -4.03 35.41 12.67
C GLU A 288 -4.73 36.57 11.93
N GLY A 289 -5.40 36.24 10.82
CA GLY A 289 -6.05 37.21 9.93
C GLY A 289 -5.14 37.78 8.83
N GLU A 290 -3.83 37.50 8.85
CA GLU A 290 -2.90 38.00 7.85
C GLU A 290 -2.98 37.22 6.53
N ILE A 291 -2.74 37.90 5.41
CA ILE A 291 -2.71 37.33 4.05
C ILE A 291 -1.32 37.48 3.44
N SER A 292 -0.74 36.35 3.04
CA SER A 292 0.56 36.25 2.40
C SER A 292 0.61 37.02 1.08
N LYS A 293 1.81 37.46 0.68
CA LYS A 293 2.11 37.73 -0.73
C LYS A 293 2.10 36.42 -1.54
N PRO A 294 1.95 36.46 -2.87
CA PRO A 294 2.09 35.28 -3.71
C PRO A 294 3.44 34.60 -3.51
N PHE A 295 3.45 33.28 -3.39
CA PHE A 295 4.65 32.46 -3.25
C PHE A 295 4.53 31.16 -4.04
N LYS A 296 5.67 30.60 -4.46
CA LYS A 296 5.74 29.39 -5.30
C LYS A 296 5.96 28.14 -4.45
N THR A 297 5.32 27.03 -4.84
CA THR A 297 5.62 25.66 -4.41
C THR A 297 5.68 24.74 -5.64
N ASP A 298 5.98 23.46 -5.46
CA ASP A 298 5.95 22.44 -6.52
C ASP A 298 4.55 22.28 -7.16
N PHE A 299 3.51 22.68 -6.44
CA PHE A 299 2.13 22.67 -6.92
C PHE A 299 1.70 23.99 -7.58
N GLY A 300 2.58 25.00 -7.70
CA GLY A 300 2.26 26.26 -8.38
C GLY A 300 2.31 27.48 -7.47
N TRP A 301 1.49 28.50 -7.76
CA TRP A 301 1.51 29.77 -7.04
C TRP A 301 0.36 29.91 -6.07
N HIS A 302 0.66 30.34 -4.84
CA HIS A 302 -0.28 30.37 -3.75
C HIS A 302 -0.38 31.77 -3.13
N ILE A 303 -1.58 32.10 -2.66
CA ILE A 303 -1.76 33.04 -1.53
C ILE A 303 -2.45 32.31 -0.39
N LEU A 304 -2.10 32.67 0.83
CA LEU A 304 -2.59 32.02 2.04
C LEU A 304 -3.05 33.05 3.06
N MET A 305 -4.10 32.71 3.82
CA MET A 305 -4.61 33.45 4.95
C MET A 305 -4.70 32.54 6.17
N VAL A 306 -4.24 33.01 7.33
CA VAL A 306 -4.40 32.29 8.60
C VAL A 306 -5.76 32.67 9.20
N GLU A 307 -6.67 31.71 9.36
CA GLU A 307 -7.97 31.95 10.01
C GLU A 307 -7.85 31.96 11.53
N LYS A 308 -7.11 31.00 12.09
CA LYS A 308 -7.02 30.81 13.54
C LYS A 308 -5.76 30.06 13.95
N ILE A 309 -5.13 30.50 15.03
CA ILE A 309 -3.98 29.83 15.64
C ILE A 309 -4.43 29.14 16.95
N ARG A 310 -4.11 27.86 17.11
CA ARG A 310 -4.44 27.04 18.29
C ARG A 310 -3.21 26.25 18.75
N GLY A 311 -2.37 26.91 19.54
CA GLY A 311 -1.09 26.32 19.98
C GLY A 311 -0.21 26.01 18.77
N GLN A 312 0.11 24.73 18.55
CA GLN A 312 0.92 24.27 17.42
C GLN A 312 0.15 24.06 16.11
N PHE A 313 -1.18 24.16 16.13
CA PHE A 313 -2.04 23.95 14.98
C PHE A 313 -2.57 25.27 14.45
N ILE A 314 -2.59 25.44 13.12
CA ILE A 314 -3.16 26.61 12.46
C ILE A 314 -4.23 26.21 11.44
N ASP A 315 -5.38 26.89 11.49
CA ASP A 315 -6.41 26.78 10.46
C ASP A 315 -6.09 27.80 9.37
N VAL A 316 -5.91 27.34 8.13
CA VAL A 316 -5.56 28.23 7.01
C VAL A 316 -6.57 28.14 5.88
N ARG A 317 -6.65 29.20 5.08
CA ARG A 317 -7.23 29.16 3.74
C ARG A 317 -6.17 29.49 2.72
N HIS A 318 -6.23 28.85 1.57
CA HIS A 318 -5.34 29.18 0.47
C HIS A 318 -6.06 29.21 -0.88
N ILE A 319 -5.43 29.89 -1.83
CA ILE A 319 -5.81 29.89 -3.24
C ILE A 319 -4.57 29.47 -4.01
N LEU A 320 -4.69 28.38 -4.76
CA LEU A 320 -3.67 27.91 -5.69
C LEU A 320 -4.03 28.40 -7.10
N LYS A 321 -3.04 28.86 -7.85
CA LYS A 321 -3.19 29.20 -9.26
C LYS A 321 -2.01 28.66 -10.07
N PHE A 322 -2.31 27.94 -11.14
CA PHE A 322 -1.29 27.51 -12.09
C PHE A 322 -1.03 28.65 -13.09
N PRO A 323 0.23 28.89 -13.50
CA PRO A 323 0.52 29.64 -14.70
C PRO A 323 -0.16 28.99 -15.91
N GLU A 324 -0.74 29.83 -16.78
CA GLU A 324 -1.34 29.36 -18.02
C GLU A 324 -0.22 28.94 -18.99
N ILE A 325 -0.33 27.73 -19.52
CA ILE A 325 0.51 27.24 -20.60
C ILE A 325 -0.25 27.49 -21.90
N THR A 326 0.38 28.18 -22.84
CA THR A 326 -0.25 28.49 -24.12
C THR A 326 -0.06 27.36 -25.12
N ASP A 327 -0.90 27.30 -26.16
CA ASP A 327 -0.72 26.36 -27.27
C ASP A 327 0.65 26.50 -27.95
N GLU A 328 1.21 27.71 -27.95
CA GLU A 328 2.57 27.98 -28.47
C GLU A 328 3.65 27.31 -27.60
N ASP A 329 3.51 27.34 -26.28
CA ASP A 329 4.44 26.69 -25.34
C ASP A 329 4.38 25.15 -25.50
N ILE A 330 3.16 24.61 -25.66
CA ILE A 330 2.94 23.18 -25.90
C ILE A 330 3.58 22.75 -27.22
N GLU A 331 3.38 23.55 -28.27
CA GLU A 331 3.94 23.30 -29.60
C GLU A 331 5.48 23.41 -29.61
N LYS A 332 6.05 24.32 -28.83
CA LYS A 332 7.51 24.43 -28.64
C LYS A 332 8.08 23.16 -28.01
N ALA A 333 7.51 22.71 -26.89
CA ALA A 333 7.94 21.48 -26.22
C ALA A 333 7.75 20.24 -27.11
N ARG A 334 6.68 20.18 -27.91
CA ARG A 334 6.46 19.12 -28.89
C ARG A 334 7.58 19.08 -29.94
N LYS A 335 7.92 20.23 -30.52
CA LYS A 335 9.00 20.34 -31.51
C LYS A 335 10.37 20.00 -30.93
N GLU A 336 10.59 20.36 -29.68
CA GLU A 336 11.81 20.03 -28.95
C GLU A 336 11.96 18.52 -28.81
N ILE A 337 10.95 17.81 -28.28
CA ILE A 337 11.04 16.35 -28.15
C ILE A 337 11.08 15.64 -29.51
N GLU A 338 10.48 16.21 -30.56
CA GLU A 338 10.60 15.70 -31.94
C GLU A 338 12.03 15.81 -32.47
N THR A 339 12.68 16.94 -32.21
CA THR A 339 14.07 17.17 -32.59
C THR A 339 14.99 16.24 -31.81
N ILE A 340 14.78 16.12 -30.50
CA ILE A 340 15.52 15.21 -29.62
C ILE A 340 15.39 13.77 -30.13
N ARG A 341 14.16 13.29 -30.33
CA ARG A 341 13.90 11.94 -30.83
C ARG A 341 14.61 11.68 -32.14
N LYS A 342 14.52 12.62 -33.09
CA LYS A 342 15.17 12.50 -34.39
C LYS A 342 16.69 12.34 -34.24
N ARG A 343 17.34 13.17 -33.42
CA ARG A 343 18.79 13.10 -33.18
C ARG A 343 19.23 11.78 -32.56
N ILE A 344 18.41 11.20 -31.66
CA ILE A 344 18.68 9.87 -31.08
C ILE A 344 18.56 8.79 -32.17
N VAL A 345 17.48 8.81 -32.96
CA VAL A 345 17.23 7.83 -34.03
C VAL A 345 18.30 7.90 -35.12
N ASP A 346 18.77 9.11 -35.45
CA ASP A 346 19.84 9.35 -36.43
C ASP A 346 21.24 8.99 -35.84
N GLY A 347 21.32 8.63 -34.56
CA GLY A 347 22.55 8.23 -33.88
C GLY A 347 23.52 9.37 -33.56
N GLU A 348 23.05 10.62 -33.57
CA GLU A 348 23.88 11.81 -33.30
C GLU A 348 24.21 11.96 -31.80
N ILE A 349 23.32 11.49 -30.93
CA ILE A 349 23.44 11.57 -29.47
C ILE A 349 22.79 10.34 -28.83
N SER A 350 23.36 9.84 -27.74
CA SER A 350 22.77 8.68 -27.05
C SER A 350 21.54 9.06 -26.24
N PHE A 351 20.64 8.09 -26.02
CA PHE A 351 19.45 8.29 -25.17
C PHE A 351 19.86 8.69 -23.74
N GLU A 352 20.92 8.09 -23.21
CA GLU A 352 21.42 8.38 -21.85
C GLU A 352 21.93 9.82 -21.71
N GLU A 353 22.69 10.33 -22.68
CA GLU A 353 23.18 11.71 -22.67
C GLU A 353 22.01 12.69 -22.77
N VAL A 354 21.06 12.42 -23.66
CA VAL A 354 19.87 13.26 -23.79
C VAL A 354 19.08 13.29 -22.49
N ALA A 355 18.87 12.13 -21.86
CA ALA A 355 18.12 12.06 -20.62
C ALA A 355 18.77 12.91 -19.52
N LYS A 356 20.09 12.90 -19.40
CA LYS A 356 20.81 13.72 -18.42
C LYS A 356 20.70 15.22 -18.69
N GLU A 357 20.83 15.61 -19.96
CA GLU A 357 20.93 17.04 -20.33
C GLU A 357 19.57 17.72 -20.59
N PHE A 358 18.57 16.99 -21.08
CA PHE A 358 17.33 17.55 -21.63
C PHE A 358 16.05 16.98 -21.01
N SER A 359 16.12 15.94 -20.17
CA SER A 359 14.90 15.44 -19.51
C SER A 359 14.48 16.36 -18.37
N ASP A 360 13.21 16.74 -18.37
CA ASP A 360 12.56 17.50 -17.30
C ASP A 360 12.12 16.62 -16.11
N GLU A 361 12.48 15.33 -16.12
CA GLU A 361 12.24 14.40 -15.03
C GLU A 361 13.49 14.29 -14.14
N GLU A 362 13.47 14.98 -13.01
CA GLU A 362 14.61 15.07 -12.09
C GLU A 362 14.94 13.72 -11.43
N GLU A 363 13.94 12.87 -11.26
CA GLU A 363 14.06 11.57 -10.60
C GLU A 363 14.94 10.59 -11.40
N THR A 364 14.91 10.66 -12.73
CA THR A 364 15.55 9.67 -13.61
C THR A 364 16.64 10.25 -14.50
N LYS A 365 16.67 11.57 -14.75
CA LYS A 365 17.65 12.22 -15.65
C LYS A 365 19.09 11.82 -15.34
N GLU A 366 19.51 11.87 -14.08
CA GLU A 366 20.89 11.58 -13.66
C GLU A 366 21.27 10.11 -13.89
N SER A 367 20.26 9.23 -13.89
CA SER A 367 20.40 7.79 -14.18
C SER A 367 20.21 7.46 -15.67
N GLY A 368 20.25 8.45 -16.56
CA GLY A 368 20.03 8.24 -18.00
C GLY A 368 18.58 7.90 -18.34
N GLY A 369 17.64 8.43 -17.57
CA GLY A 369 16.20 8.19 -17.74
C GLY A 369 15.73 6.83 -17.26
N LYS A 370 16.59 6.03 -16.61
CA LYS A 370 16.27 4.65 -16.20
C LYS A 370 15.14 4.62 -15.18
N LEU A 371 14.10 3.86 -15.49
CA LEU A 371 12.98 3.62 -14.60
C LEU A 371 13.38 2.65 -13.48
N ILE A 372 12.88 2.93 -12.28
CA ILE A 372 13.01 2.06 -11.11
C ILE A 372 11.65 1.40 -10.88
N ASN A 373 11.67 0.10 -10.64
CA ASN A 373 10.48 -0.65 -10.28
C ASN A 373 10.14 -0.41 -8.80
N ASP A 374 9.06 0.29 -8.52
CA ASP A 374 8.66 0.68 -7.16
C ASP A 374 8.50 -0.51 -6.19
N LEU A 375 8.16 -1.71 -6.69
CA LEU A 375 7.96 -2.90 -5.86
C LEU A 375 9.29 -3.57 -5.47
N THR A 376 10.31 -3.44 -6.30
CA THR A 376 11.58 -4.18 -6.13
C THR A 376 12.80 -3.28 -5.98
N LEU A 377 12.63 -1.97 -6.19
CA LEU A 377 13.66 -0.92 -6.13
C LEU A 377 14.86 -1.16 -7.06
N ASN A 378 14.70 -2.01 -8.08
CA ASN A 378 15.70 -2.25 -9.13
C ASN A 378 15.20 -1.76 -10.49
N THR A 379 16.04 -1.81 -11.53
CA THR A 379 15.72 -1.28 -12.88
C THR A 379 15.05 -2.29 -13.81
N ARG A 380 14.82 -3.53 -13.36
CA ARG A 380 14.32 -4.61 -14.21
C ARG A 380 12.82 -4.82 -14.01
N PHE A 381 12.08 -4.80 -15.12
CA PHE A 381 10.65 -5.06 -15.14
C PHE A 381 10.37 -6.39 -15.82
N GLU A 382 9.61 -7.27 -15.18
CA GLU A 382 9.08 -8.48 -15.80
C GLU A 382 7.84 -8.11 -16.61
N LEU A 383 7.81 -8.42 -17.91
CA LEU A 383 6.74 -7.97 -18.81
C LEU A 383 5.34 -8.40 -18.35
N SER A 384 5.22 -9.60 -17.79
CA SER A 384 3.96 -10.17 -17.27
C SER A 384 3.39 -9.45 -16.04
N LYS A 385 4.22 -8.68 -15.33
CA LYS A 385 3.88 -7.98 -14.08
C LYS A 385 3.99 -6.46 -14.21
N MET A 386 4.21 -5.96 -15.41
CA MET A 386 4.33 -4.54 -15.69
C MET A 386 2.94 -3.88 -15.65
N ASP A 387 2.91 -2.60 -15.29
CA ASP A 387 1.71 -1.78 -15.45
C ASP A 387 1.20 -1.86 -16.91
N PRO A 388 -0.12 -2.07 -17.14
CA PRO A 388 -0.66 -2.26 -18.49
C PRO A 388 -0.42 -1.08 -19.44
N ASP A 389 -0.41 0.16 -18.94
CA ASP A 389 -0.17 1.34 -19.78
C ASP A 389 1.29 1.40 -20.23
N LEU A 390 2.23 1.16 -19.32
CA LEU A 390 3.65 1.07 -19.67
C LEU A 390 3.92 -0.12 -20.61
N TYR A 391 3.34 -1.29 -20.33
CA TYR A 391 3.47 -2.49 -21.15
C TYR A 391 3.08 -2.23 -22.62
N ASN A 392 1.92 -1.61 -22.85
CA ASN A 392 1.42 -1.33 -24.19
C ASN A 392 2.32 -0.37 -24.99
N LYS A 393 3.04 0.52 -24.29
CA LYS A 393 3.95 1.49 -24.92
C LYS A 393 5.28 0.88 -25.36
N ILE A 394 5.69 -0.23 -24.75
CA ILE A 394 7.00 -0.83 -24.96
C ILE A 394 6.97 -2.23 -25.59
N ILE A 395 5.82 -2.92 -25.59
CA ILE A 395 5.75 -4.33 -26.01
C ILE A 395 6.25 -4.57 -27.43
N ASN A 396 6.02 -3.59 -28.33
CA ASN A 396 6.43 -3.66 -29.73
C ASN A 396 7.77 -2.96 -30.01
N LEU A 397 8.50 -2.52 -28.97
CA LEU A 397 9.82 -1.91 -29.14
C LEU A 397 10.91 -2.96 -29.09
N ASP A 398 11.84 -2.88 -30.02
CA ASP A 398 13.10 -3.62 -29.97
C ASP A 398 14.08 -2.95 -28.99
N GLU A 399 15.11 -3.70 -28.57
CA GLU A 399 16.19 -3.14 -27.74
C GLU A 399 16.92 -2.02 -28.50
N GLY A 400 17.06 -0.86 -27.86
CA GLY A 400 17.64 0.36 -28.44
C GLY A 400 16.69 1.15 -29.34
N GLU A 401 15.49 0.64 -29.65
CA GLU A 401 14.51 1.37 -30.44
C GLU A 401 13.88 2.50 -29.60
N VAL A 402 13.67 3.66 -30.23
CA VAL A 402 13.02 4.82 -29.60
C VAL A 402 11.55 4.86 -29.96
N SER A 403 10.70 4.83 -28.95
CA SER A 403 9.25 4.85 -29.10
C SER A 403 8.74 6.07 -29.88
N PRO A 404 7.50 6.04 -30.37
CA PRO A 404 6.77 7.25 -30.71
C PRO A 404 6.71 8.22 -29.52
N ILE A 405 6.40 9.48 -29.81
CA ILE A 405 6.17 10.48 -28.77
C ILE A 405 4.79 10.22 -28.18
N TYR A 406 4.75 10.00 -26.88
CA TYR A 406 3.52 9.88 -26.11
C TYR A 406 3.19 11.21 -25.45
N THR A 407 1.92 11.60 -25.48
CA THR A 407 1.41 12.77 -24.78
C THR A 407 0.65 12.31 -23.54
N GLU A 408 1.02 12.83 -22.39
CA GLU A 408 0.37 12.57 -21.11
C GLU A 408 0.01 13.87 -20.43
N THR A 409 -0.82 13.80 -19.39
CA THR A 409 -1.18 14.98 -18.59
C THR A 409 -0.71 14.80 -17.16
N ASN A 410 -0.06 15.83 -16.62
CA ASN A 410 0.31 15.84 -15.20
C ASN A 410 -0.93 16.02 -14.31
N GLN A 411 -0.73 16.04 -12.98
CA GLN A 411 -1.80 16.27 -12.01
C GLN A 411 -2.53 17.61 -12.21
N GLN A 412 -1.88 18.58 -12.86
CA GLN A 412 -2.41 19.91 -13.17
C GLN A 412 -3.18 19.93 -14.50
N GLN A 413 -3.41 18.76 -15.12
CA GLN A 413 -3.99 18.59 -16.47
C GLN A 413 -3.19 19.27 -17.58
N GLN A 414 -1.92 19.57 -17.34
CA GLN A 414 -1.04 20.14 -18.34
C GLN A 414 -0.40 19.00 -19.14
N PRO A 415 -0.38 19.09 -20.47
CA PRO A 415 0.25 18.07 -21.28
C PRO A 415 1.77 18.10 -21.09
N PHE A 416 2.39 16.93 -21.14
CA PHE A 416 3.82 16.75 -21.29
C PHE A 416 4.07 15.63 -22.29
N PHE A 417 5.26 15.62 -22.88
CA PHE A 417 5.65 14.67 -23.89
C PHE A 417 6.70 13.73 -23.34
N LYS A 418 6.65 12.47 -23.75
CA LYS A 418 7.70 11.51 -23.42
C LYS A 418 8.02 10.56 -24.56
N ILE A 419 9.27 10.11 -24.56
CA ILE A 419 9.75 9.00 -25.39
C ILE A 419 10.38 7.95 -24.48
N LEU A 420 10.29 6.69 -24.90
CA LEU A 420 10.73 5.52 -24.17
C LEU A 420 11.71 4.73 -25.02
N THR A 421 12.61 4.00 -24.38
CA THR A 421 13.44 2.99 -25.04
C THR A 421 13.65 1.80 -24.12
N ILE A 422 13.79 0.61 -24.71
CA ILE A 422 14.26 -0.57 -24.00
C ILE A 422 15.78 -0.56 -24.08
N THR A 423 16.44 -0.26 -22.97
CA THR A 423 17.91 -0.23 -22.91
C THR A 423 18.51 -1.62 -22.83
N LYS A 424 17.74 -2.59 -22.34
CA LYS A 424 18.14 -3.99 -22.26
C LYS A 424 16.92 -4.90 -22.24
N ARG A 425 16.92 -5.94 -23.06
CA ARG A 425 15.93 -7.02 -23.07
C ARG A 425 16.61 -8.33 -22.68
N ILE A 426 16.02 -9.02 -21.72
CA ILE A 426 16.48 -10.32 -21.25
C ILE A 426 15.33 -11.29 -21.47
N GLU A 427 15.50 -12.18 -22.44
CA GLU A 427 14.49 -13.20 -22.74
C GLU A 427 14.25 -14.13 -21.56
N GLU A 428 13.11 -14.81 -21.57
CA GLU A 428 12.81 -15.82 -20.56
C GLU A 428 13.92 -16.88 -20.51
N HIS A 429 14.34 -17.20 -19.29
CA HIS A 429 15.40 -18.17 -19.06
C HIS A 429 15.24 -18.81 -17.68
N GLU A 430 15.82 -19.99 -17.55
CA GLU A 430 16.05 -20.61 -16.26
C GLU A 430 17.07 -19.78 -15.48
N ALA A 431 16.88 -19.65 -14.16
CA ALA A 431 17.72 -18.80 -13.32
C ALA A 431 19.20 -19.14 -13.46
N ASP A 432 20.00 -18.12 -13.76
CA ASP A 432 21.46 -18.23 -13.85
C ASP A 432 22.11 -17.40 -12.74
N PHE A 433 23.04 -18.02 -12.00
CA PHE A 433 23.69 -17.39 -10.85
C PHE A 433 24.37 -16.05 -11.20
N ASN A 434 24.99 -15.96 -12.38
CA ASN A 434 25.76 -14.77 -12.76
C ASN A 434 24.85 -13.67 -13.32
N LYS A 435 23.82 -14.03 -14.09
CA LYS A 435 22.88 -13.06 -14.70
C LYS A 435 21.85 -12.53 -13.72
N ASP A 436 21.47 -13.36 -12.74
CA ASP A 436 20.34 -13.11 -11.83
C ASP A 436 20.75 -12.99 -10.36
N TYR A 437 22.04 -12.79 -10.08
CA TYR A 437 22.57 -12.70 -8.71
C TYR A 437 21.70 -11.84 -7.78
N ALA A 438 21.27 -10.65 -8.22
CA ALA A 438 20.44 -9.76 -7.40
C ALA A 438 19.11 -10.42 -6.97
N ARG A 439 18.42 -11.09 -7.91
CA ARG A 439 17.15 -11.78 -7.60
C ARG A 439 17.37 -13.01 -6.74
N ILE A 440 18.41 -13.78 -7.04
CA ILE A 440 18.77 -14.95 -6.24
C ILE A 440 19.14 -14.51 -4.82
N SER A 441 19.84 -13.38 -4.68
CA SER A 441 20.14 -12.74 -3.40
C SER A 441 18.87 -12.33 -2.65
N ASP A 442 17.90 -11.71 -3.32
CA ASP A 442 16.61 -11.36 -2.71
C ASP A 442 15.83 -12.61 -2.24
N LEU A 443 15.83 -13.67 -3.03
CA LEU A 443 15.20 -14.94 -2.67
C LEU A 443 15.92 -15.60 -1.49
N ALA A 444 17.25 -15.60 -1.49
CA ALA A 444 18.07 -16.11 -0.40
C ALA A 444 17.83 -15.32 0.89
N LEU A 445 17.77 -13.98 0.80
CA LEU A 445 17.45 -13.10 1.92
C LEU A 445 16.06 -13.40 2.49
N LYS A 446 15.05 -13.49 1.62
CA LYS A 446 13.68 -13.88 2.03
C LYS A 446 13.66 -15.22 2.74
N GLN A 447 14.35 -16.23 2.19
CA GLN A 447 14.44 -17.55 2.83
C GLN A 447 15.15 -17.48 4.18
N LYS A 448 16.22 -16.70 4.30
CA LYS A 448 16.97 -16.50 5.55
C LYS A 448 16.11 -15.83 6.61
N LYS A 449 15.37 -14.76 6.25
CA LYS A 449 14.42 -14.09 7.14
C LYS A 449 13.35 -15.05 7.66
N ILE A 450 12.77 -15.88 6.78
CA ILE A 450 11.80 -16.91 7.19
C ILE A 450 12.42 -17.90 8.20
N LYS A 451 13.67 -18.34 7.97
CA LYS A 451 14.38 -19.25 8.89
C LYS A 451 14.64 -18.60 10.25
N GLU A 452 15.03 -17.32 10.29
CA GLU A 452 15.23 -16.60 11.56
C GLU A 452 13.91 -16.41 12.32
N ILE A 453 12.81 -16.10 11.63
CA ILE A 453 11.46 -16.05 12.24
C ILE A 453 11.10 -17.41 12.87
N GLN A 454 11.28 -18.51 12.13
CA GLN A 454 10.99 -19.85 12.65
C GLN A 454 11.86 -20.23 13.86
N LYS A 455 13.13 -19.84 13.82
CA LYS A 455 14.07 -20.07 14.94
C LYS A 455 13.67 -19.26 16.16
N TRP A 456 13.29 -18.00 15.97
CA TRP A 456 12.77 -17.14 17.02
C TRP A 456 11.50 -17.73 17.64
N GLN A 457 10.52 -18.13 16.81
CA GLN A 457 9.27 -18.76 17.27
C GLN A 457 9.56 -20.01 18.12
N LYS A 458 10.44 -20.90 17.64
CA LYS A 458 10.83 -22.11 18.37
C LYS A 458 11.52 -21.82 19.70
N SER A 459 12.27 -20.73 19.80
CA SER A 459 12.85 -20.29 21.07
C SER A 459 11.74 -19.79 22.00
N LYS A 460 10.93 -18.85 21.53
CA LYS A 460 9.92 -18.16 22.32
C LYS A 460 8.77 -19.06 22.76
N MET A 461 8.41 -20.08 21.99
CA MET A 461 7.42 -21.09 22.43
C MET A 461 7.82 -21.78 23.74
N LYS A 462 9.12 -21.92 24.04
CA LYS A 462 9.59 -22.54 25.30
C LYS A 462 9.43 -21.63 26.51
N ASP A 463 9.44 -20.32 26.26
CA ASP A 463 9.37 -19.28 27.29
C ASP A 463 7.93 -18.80 27.49
N THR A 464 6.97 -19.35 26.75
CA THR A 464 5.57 -18.92 26.75
C THR A 464 4.66 -20.04 27.21
N TYR A 465 3.74 -19.73 28.12
CA TYR A 465 2.71 -20.67 28.54
C TYR A 465 1.75 -20.97 27.38
N ILE A 466 1.66 -22.24 26.97
CA ILE A 466 0.78 -22.68 25.88
C ILE A 466 -0.10 -23.83 26.37
N LYS A 467 -1.40 -23.75 26.12
CA LYS A 467 -2.36 -24.82 26.42
C LYS A 467 -3.31 -25.02 25.26
N ILE A 468 -3.30 -26.20 24.65
CA ILE A 468 -4.19 -26.56 23.53
C ILE A 468 -5.31 -27.49 24.03
N SER A 469 -6.56 -27.22 23.62
CA SER A 469 -7.71 -28.09 23.92
C SER A 469 -7.57 -29.46 23.28
N ASP A 470 -8.24 -30.48 23.85
CA ASP A 470 -8.14 -31.86 23.36
C ASP A 470 -8.57 -32.02 21.90
N ASP A 471 -9.55 -31.22 21.46
CA ASP A 471 -10.07 -31.21 20.09
C ASP A 471 -8.98 -30.85 19.05
N TYR A 472 -7.98 -30.06 19.44
CA TYR A 472 -6.89 -29.62 18.57
C TYR A 472 -5.55 -30.31 18.79
N LYS A 473 -5.44 -31.21 19.79
CA LYS A 473 -4.22 -32.01 20.00
C LYS A 473 -3.90 -32.96 18.84
N THR A 474 -4.90 -33.28 18.02
CA THR A 474 -4.75 -34.12 16.83
C THR A 474 -4.19 -33.37 15.63
N CYS A 475 -4.15 -32.04 15.65
CA CYS A 475 -3.56 -31.24 14.58
C CYS A 475 -2.04 -31.46 14.52
N ASP A 476 -1.48 -31.54 13.30
CA ASP A 476 -0.05 -31.84 13.10
C ASP A 476 0.88 -30.85 13.82
N PHE A 477 0.49 -29.57 13.88
CA PHE A 477 1.29 -28.54 14.53
C PHE A 477 1.35 -28.69 16.05
N ALA A 478 0.36 -29.32 16.69
CA ALA A 478 0.28 -29.37 18.15
C ALA A 478 1.50 -30.07 18.78
N LYS A 479 2.12 -31.02 18.06
CA LYS A 479 3.36 -31.70 18.46
C LYS A 479 4.55 -30.77 18.62
N ASP A 480 4.57 -29.64 17.92
CA ASP A 480 5.64 -28.66 18.02
C ASP A 480 5.39 -27.61 19.11
N TRP A 481 4.13 -27.42 19.50
CA TRP A 481 3.69 -26.41 20.47
C TRP A 481 3.53 -26.94 21.91
N LEU A 482 3.38 -28.26 22.10
CA LEU A 482 3.17 -28.90 23.41
C LEU A 482 4.44 -29.56 23.99
N LYS A 483 5.64 -29.20 23.50
CA LYS A 483 6.91 -29.84 23.89
C LYS A 483 7.43 -29.41 25.24
#